data_AF-A0A967HNR4-F1
#
_entry.id   AF-A0A967HNR4-F1
#
_cell.length_a   1.000
_cell.length_b   1.000
_cell.length_c   1.000
_cell.angle_alpha   90.00
_cell.angle_beta   90.00
_cell.angle_gamma   90.00
#
_symmetry.space_group_name_H-M   'P 1'
#
loop_
_entity.id
_entity.type
_entity.pdbx_description
1 polymer ?
#
loop_
_entity_poly.entity_id
_entity_poly.type
_entity_poly.pdbx_seq_one_letter_code
_entity_poly.pdbx_strand_id
1 'polypeptide(L)'
;IEDIDTAMVLGTGYPMGPFTLSDFVGIDTLLRIAHIMHEEYAEPRFAPPPLLRRMVTLGYYGRKTGRGFYDYSGDKPTPIALDF
;
A
#
# COMPACT_ATOMS: atom_id res chain seq x y z
N ILE A 1 -4.05 -4.93 8.89
CA ILE A 1 -3.97 -4.88 7.41
C ILE A 1 -5.06 -5.78 6.84
N GLU A 2 -5.00 -7.09 7.10
CA GLU A 2 -5.99 -8.07 6.63
C GLU A 2 -7.44 -7.74 7.00
N ASP A 3 -7.71 -7.27 8.23
CA ASP A 3 -9.07 -6.89 8.63
C ASP A 3 -9.64 -5.74 7.79
N ILE A 4 -8.83 -4.74 7.43
CA ILE A 4 -9.26 -3.60 6.62
C ILE A 4 -9.54 -4.05 5.19
N ASP A 5 -8.65 -4.87 4.62
CA ASP A 5 -8.85 -5.43 3.28
C ASP A 5 -10.12 -6.30 3.22
N THR A 6 -10.32 -7.15 4.22
CA THR A 6 -11.50 -8.00 4.36
C THR A 6 -12.77 -7.17 4.52
N ALA A 7 -12.74 -6.14 5.37
CA ALA A 7 -13.88 -5.25 5.56
C ALA A 7 -14.25 -4.48 4.29
N MET A 8 -13.27 -4.06 3.49
CA MET A 8 -13.53 -3.39 2.22
C MET A 8 -14.14 -4.34 1.19
N VAL A 9 -13.62 -5.57 1.09
CA VAL A 9 -14.17 -6.57 0.16
C VAL A 9 -15.59 -6.97 0.56
N LEU A 10 -15.79 -7.40 1.81
CA LEU A 10 -17.09 -7.93 2.27
C LEU A 10 -18.11 -6.84 2.59
N GLY A 11 -17.66 -5.72 3.15
CA GLY A 11 -18.54 -4.64 3.61
C GLY A 11 -18.91 -3.65 2.51
N THR A 12 -18.03 -3.42 1.53
CA THR A 12 -18.26 -2.42 0.47
C THR A 12 -18.29 -3.00 -0.95
N GLY A 13 -18.08 -4.31 -1.10
CA GLY A 13 -18.21 -5.01 -2.38
C GLY A 13 -17.06 -4.77 -3.36
N TYR A 14 -15.92 -4.22 -2.90
CA TYR A 14 -14.75 -4.06 -3.75
C TYR A 14 -14.13 -5.42 -4.08
N PRO A 15 -13.61 -5.63 -5.31
CA PRO A 15 -13.03 -6.91 -5.71
C PRO A 15 -11.69 -7.20 -5.01
N MET A 16 -11.06 -6.18 -4.41
CA MET A 16 -9.77 -6.26 -3.75
C MET A 16 -9.69 -5.21 -2.65
N GLY A 17 -9.09 -5.57 -1.51
CA GLY A 17 -8.84 -4.64 -0.43
C GLY A 17 -7.78 -3.59 -0.80
N PRO A 18 -7.81 -2.40 -0.16
CA PRO A 18 -6.93 -1.29 -0.52
C PRO A 18 -5.44 -1.60 -0.35
N PHE A 19 -5.03 -2.38 0.63
CA PHE A 19 -3.62 -2.72 0.83
C PHE A 19 -3.13 -3.76 -0.18
N THR A 20 -3.94 -4.78 -0.46
CA THR A 20 -3.66 -5.74 -1.53
C THR A 20 -3.60 -5.04 -2.89
N LEU A 21 -4.50 -4.09 -3.15
CA LEU A 21 -4.48 -3.27 -4.36
C LEU A 21 -3.23 -2.38 -4.43
N SER A 22 -2.82 -1.80 -3.31
CA SER A 22 -1.62 -0.98 -3.23
C SER A 22 -0.36 -1.77 -3.58
N ASP A 23 -0.24 -3.00 -3.08
CA ASP A 23 0.87 -3.89 -3.42
C ASP A 23 0.82 -4.40 -4.86
N PHE A 24 -0.38 -4.49 -5.45
CA PHE A 24 -0.54 -4.85 -6.85
C PHE A 24 -0.12 -3.71 -7.79
N VAL A 25 -0.52 -2.47 -7.48
CA VAL A 25 -0.14 -1.27 -8.25
C VAL A 25 1.35 -0.93 -8.07
N GLY A 26 1.87 -1.09 -6.85
CA GLY A 26 3.21 -0.74 -6.46
C GLY A 26 3.25 0.47 -5.53
N ILE A 27 3.89 0.31 -4.38
CA ILE A 27 3.96 1.33 -3.33
C ILE A 27 4.79 2.55 -3.77
N ASP A 28 5.83 2.34 -4.57
CA ASP A 28 6.64 3.40 -5.18
C ASP A 28 5.83 4.24 -6.19
N THR A 29 5.00 3.59 -7.01
CA THR A 29 4.06 4.26 -7.91
C THR A 29 3.07 5.11 -7.12
N LEU A 30 2.48 4.56 -6.05
CA LEU A 30 1.55 5.28 -5.19
C LEU A 30 2.20 6.47 -4.48
N LEU A 31 3.43 6.31 -3.98
CA LEU A 31 4.16 7.41 -3.37
C LEU A 31 4.41 8.53 -4.38
N ARG A 32 4.78 8.21 -5.63
CA ARG A 32 4.96 9.19 -6.70
C ARG A 32 3.66 9.92 -7.03
N ILE A 33 2.54 9.21 -7.13
CA ILE A 33 1.21 9.81 -7.38
C ILE A 33 0.84 10.76 -6.24
N ALA A 34 1.03 10.35 -4.97
CA ALA A 34 0.74 11.20 -3.82
C ALA A 34 1.59 12.49 -3.82
N HIS A 35 2.87 12.41 -4.20
CA HIS A 35 3.69 13.61 -4.37
C HIS A 35 3.13 14.54 -5.45
N ILE A 36 2.75 14.02 -6.61
CA ILE A 36 2.16 14.81 -7.70
C ILE A 36 0.84 15.47 -7.25
N MET A 37 -0.04 14.72 -6.59
CA MET A 37 -1.31 15.24 -6.10
C MET A 37 -1.11 16.32 -5.04
N HIS A 38 -0.16 16.14 -4.13
CA HIS A 38 0.13 17.14 -3.10
C HIS A 38 0.76 18.41 -3.69
N GLU A 39 1.63 18.27 -4.70
CA GLU A 39 2.24 19.40 -5.41
C GLU A 39 1.20 20.23 -6.17
N GLU A 40 0.24 19.57 -6.83
CA GLU A 40 -0.80 20.25 -7.61
C GLU A 40 -1.86 20.91 -6.73
N TYR A 41 -2.37 20.21 -5.73
CA TYR A 41 -3.53 20.66 -4.96
C TYR A 41 -3.16 21.35 -3.64
N ALA A 42 -1.95 21.15 -3.13
CA ALA A 42 -1.49 21.64 -1.82
C ALA A 42 -2.43 21.31 -0.64
N GLU A 43 -3.24 20.26 -0.76
CA GLU A 43 -4.18 19.85 0.29
C GLU A 43 -3.57 18.74 1.19
N PRO A 44 -3.73 18.82 2.52
CA PRO A 44 -3.22 17.82 3.45
C PRO A 44 -3.66 16.39 3.17
N ARG A 45 -4.86 16.19 2.59
CA ARG A 45 -5.40 14.86 2.26
C ARG A 45 -4.59 14.13 1.18
N PHE A 46 -3.83 14.86 0.36
CA PHE A 46 -2.97 14.30 -0.68
C PHE A 46 -1.51 14.18 -0.22
N ALA A 47 -1.19 14.65 0.98
CA ALA A 47 0.17 14.59 1.50
C ALA A 47 0.66 13.13 1.53
N PRO A 48 1.84 12.84 0.96
CA PRO A 48 2.34 11.47 0.91
C PRO A 48 2.56 10.94 2.34
N PRO A 49 1.96 9.80 2.71
CA PRO A 49 2.08 9.25 4.06
C PRO A 49 3.55 8.91 4.40
N PRO A 50 4.03 9.22 5.62
CA PRO A 50 5.38 8.83 6.05
C PRO A 50 5.64 7.32 5.94
N LEU A 51 4.61 6.50 6.16
CA LEU A 51 4.66 5.05 6.04
C LEU A 51 5.11 4.62 4.63
N LEU A 52 4.50 5.17 3.58
CA LEU A 52 4.88 4.82 2.20
C LEU A 52 6.32 5.20 1.90
N ARG A 53 6.81 6.35 2.40
CA ARG A 53 8.22 6.73 2.26
C ARG A 53 9.17 5.71 2.89
N ARG A 54 8.86 5.23 4.10
CA ARG A 54 9.68 4.20 4.79
C ARG A 54 9.69 2.89 3.99
N MET A 55 8.52 2.44 3.53
CA MET A 55 8.40 1.22 2.73
C MET A 55 9.19 1.29 1.43
N VAL A 56 9.10 2.41 0.69
CA VAL A 56 9.90 2.62 -0.53
C VAL A 56 11.39 2.64 -0.22
N THR A 57 11.82 3.28 0.87
CA THR A 57 13.23 3.31 1.29
C THR A 57 13.77 1.91 1.59
N LEU A 58 12.92 1.02 2.10
CA LEU A 58 13.26 -0.39 2.37
C LEU A 58 13.14 -1.30 1.13
N GLY A 59 12.75 -0.77 -0.03
CA GLY A 59 12.54 -1.55 -1.25
C GLY A 59 11.25 -2.40 -1.24
N TYR A 60 10.31 -2.10 -0.36
CA TYR A 60 9.03 -2.81 -0.25
C TYR A 60 8.03 -2.21 -1.25
N TYR A 61 8.12 -2.63 -2.50
CA TYR A 61 7.29 -2.11 -3.58
C TYR A 61 6.04 -2.93 -3.87
N GLY A 62 5.69 -3.90 -3.02
CA GLY A 62 4.54 -4.78 -3.21
C GLY A 62 4.90 -6.07 -3.93
N ARG A 63 3.98 -6.58 -4.75
CA ARG A 63 4.10 -7.89 -5.40
C ARG A 63 5.33 -8.01 -6.30
N LYS A 64 5.71 -6.92 -6.96
CA LYS A 64 6.86 -6.90 -7.90
C LYS A 64 8.22 -7.14 -7.22
N THR A 65 8.31 -6.90 -5.90
CA THR A 65 9.51 -7.16 -5.09
C THR A 65 9.30 -8.27 -4.07
N GLY A 66 8.17 -8.99 -4.13
CA GLY A 66 7.82 -10.04 -3.17
C GLY A 66 7.44 -9.53 -1.77
N ARG A 67 7.42 -8.21 -1.54
CA ARG A 67 7.13 -7.61 -0.22
C ARG A 67 6.59 -6.19 -0.32
N GLY A 68 5.52 -5.91 0.42
CA GLY A 68 4.84 -4.63 0.55
C GLY A 68 4.11 -4.55 1.89
N PHE A 69 2.80 -4.27 1.87
CA PHE A 69 1.92 -4.46 3.03
C PHE A 69 1.73 -5.94 3.39
N TYR A 70 1.92 -6.81 2.40
CA TYR A 70 1.99 -8.26 2.56
C TYR A 70 3.38 -8.79 2.17
N ASP A 71 3.77 -9.89 2.77
CA ASP A 71 4.86 -10.75 2.32
C ASP A 71 4.31 -11.75 1.30
N TYR A 72 4.89 -11.78 0.11
CA TYR A 72 4.52 -12.61 -1.03
C TYR A 72 5.53 -13.73 -1.30
N SER A 73 6.45 -14.01 -0.37
CA SER A 73 7.47 -15.06 -0.53
C SER A 73 6.92 -16.49 -0.38
N GLY A 74 5.77 -16.67 0.28
CA GLY A 74 5.11 -17.96 0.46
C GLY A 74 3.93 -18.20 -0.49
N ASP A 75 3.28 -19.36 -0.34
CA ASP A 75 2.12 -19.77 -1.16
C ASP A 75 0.92 -18.82 -1.04
N LYS A 76 0.78 -18.16 0.12
CA LYS A 76 -0.28 -17.20 0.40
C LYS A 76 0.33 -15.90 0.92
N PRO A 77 -0.18 -14.72 0.47
CA PRO A 77 0.24 -13.45 1.03
C PRO A 77 -0.04 -13.38 2.53
N THR A 78 0.94 -12.95 3.32
CA THR A 78 0.77 -12.77 4.78
C THR A 78 0.98 -11.31 5.17
N PRO A 79 0.14 -10.71 6.01
CA PRO A 79 0.28 -9.30 6.39
C PRO A 79 1.56 -9.10 7.21
N ILE A 80 2.35 -8.06 6.90
CA ILE A 80 3.56 -7.75 7.67
C ILE A 80 3.22 -6.95 8.94
N ALA A 81 4.07 -7.07 9.95
CA ALA A 81 4.11 -6.09 11.03
C ALA A 81 4.70 -4.77 10.50
N LEU A 82 4.06 -3.65 10.81
CA LEU A 82 4.52 -2.29 10.47
C LEU A 82 5.17 -1.64 11.70
N ASP A 83 6.17 -2.30 12.28
CA ASP A 83 6.79 -1.99 13.57
C ASP A 83 8.00 -1.04 13.48
N PHE A 84 8.09 -0.26 12.40
CA PHE A 84 9.18 0.69 12.11
C PHE A 84 8.73 2.15 12.13
#